data_AF-A0A2E8LBU9-F1
#
_entry.id   AF-A0A2E8LBU9-F1
#
_cell.length_a   1.000
_cell.length_b   1.000
_cell.length_c   1.000
_cell.angle_alpha   90.00
_cell.angle_beta   90.00
_cell.angle_gamma   90.00
#
_symmetry.space_group_name_H-M   'P 1'
#
loop_
_entity.id
_entity.type
_entity.pdbx_description
1 polymer ?
#
loop_
_entity_poly.entity_id
_entity_poly.type
_entity_poly.pdbx_seq_one_letter_code
_entity_poly.pdbx_strand_id
1 'polypeptide(L)'
;MDLAPAATPEQLDALEAQIDAWLTAEQADNPMIDAVEKGEREVGHQQRLWYVRLLGEEKDVWTAYWTINQRMFRFETFVMPAPEENEQVFYEHLLLRNRELTGMNLEIGDEHAIFLAGSLPIAAVNDAELDRVLGSMWAYVEKVFRPALRIGFASRFSR
;
A
#
# COMPACT_ATOMS: atom_id res chain seq x y z
N MET A 1 25.34 -0.36 5.90
CA MET A 1 24.37 -0.47 4.81
C MET A 1 24.69 0.67 3.87
N ASP A 2 25.30 0.36 2.73
CA ASP A 2 25.65 1.38 1.74
C ASP A 2 24.35 1.81 1.07
N LEU A 3 23.87 3.01 1.39
CA LEU A 3 22.64 3.55 0.82
C LEU A 3 22.95 3.91 -0.63
N ALA A 4 22.34 3.20 -1.58
CA ALA A 4 22.41 3.52 -3.00
C ALA A 4 22.24 5.04 -3.20
N PRO A 5 23.06 5.69 -4.05
CA PRO A 5 23.07 7.15 -4.19
C PRO A 5 21.68 7.69 -4.50
N ALA A 6 21.40 8.93 -4.07
CA ALA A 6 20.14 9.58 -4.40
C ALA A 6 19.99 9.67 -5.93
N ALA A 7 18.79 9.40 -6.44
CA ALA A 7 18.55 9.52 -7.87
C ALA A 7 18.63 10.97 -8.34
N THR A 8 19.12 11.15 -9.56
CA THR A 8 19.05 12.43 -10.25
C THR A 8 17.60 12.74 -10.65
N PRO A 9 17.26 14.02 -10.90
CA PRO A 9 15.94 14.38 -11.41
C PRO A 9 15.53 13.59 -12.65
N GLU A 10 16.45 13.36 -13.60
CA GLU A 10 16.20 12.61 -14.83
C GLU A 10 15.87 11.14 -14.55
N GLN A 11 16.55 10.52 -13.57
CA GLN A 11 16.23 9.15 -13.15
C GLN A 11 14.85 9.06 -12.52
N LEU A 12 14.48 10.06 -11.71
CA LEU A 12 13.15 10.12 -11.10
C LEU A 12 12.05 10.36 -12.15
N ASP A 13 12.29 11.21 -13.15
CA ASP A 13 11.36 11.43 -14.26
C ASP A 13 11.19 10.19 -15.14
N ALA A 14 12.28 9.46 -15.41
CA ALA A 14 12.22 8.20 -16.15
C ALA A 14 11.42 7.12 -15.38
N LEU A 15 11.65 7.01 -14.07
CA LEU A 15 10.93 6.08 -13.22
C LEU A 15 9.44 6.44 -13.10
N GLU A 16 9.12 7.73 -13.01
CA GLU A 16 7.75 8.22 -13.03
C GLU A 16 7.04 7.84 -14.33
N ALA A 17 7.68 8.06 -15.48
CA ALA A 17 7.14 7.69 -16.78
C ALA A 17 6.95 6.17 -16.92
N GLN A 18 7.85 5.38 -16.34
CA GLN A 18 7.70 3.92 -16.29
C GLN A 18 6.47 3.51 -15.48
N ILE A 19 6.28 4.05 -14.27
CA ILE A 19 5.12 3.74 -13.43
C ILE A 19 3.81 4.23 -14.07
N ASP A 20 3.81 5.42 -14.68
CA ASP A 20 2.65 5.93 -15.42
C ASP A 20 2.25 4.96 -16.55
N ALA A 21 3.22 4.50 -17.34
CA ALA A 21 2.97 3.57 -18.44
C ALA A 21 2.46 2.21 -17.93
N TRP A 22 3.07 1.68 -16.87
CA TRP A 22 2.66 0.42 -16.26
C TRP A 22 1.25 0.50 -15.69
N LEU A 23 0.93 1.52 -14.89
CA LEU A 23 -0.40 1.71 -14.31
C LEU A 23 -1.48 1.91 -15.39
N THR A 24 -1.14 2.60 -16.48
CA THR A 24 -2.06 2.80 -17.61
C THR A 24 -2.39 1.47 -18.29
N ALA A 25 -1.38 0.62 -18.51
CA ALA A 25 -1.58 -0.72 -19.08
C ALA A 25 -2.38 -1.60 -18.11
N GLU A 26 -2.00 -1.62 -16.84
CA GLU A 26 -2.66 -2.44 -15.82
C GLU A 26 -4.12 -2.03 -15.62
N GLN A 27 -4.45 -0.74 -15.60
CA GLN A 27 -5.84 -0.26 -15.50
C GLN A 27 -6.71 -0.70 -16.69
N ALA A 28 -6.12 -0.86 -17.88
CA ALA A 28 -6.86 -1.29 -19.06
C ALA A 28 -7.25 -2.78 -19.02
N ASP A 29 -6.38 -3.61 -18.41
CA ASP A 29 -6.46 -5.07 -18.50
C ASP A 29 -6.84 -5.74 -17.16
N ASN A 30 -6.59 -5.10 -16.02
CA ASN A 30 -6.82 -5.66 -14.69
C ASN A 30 -8.16 -5.17 -14.10
N PRO A 31 -9.17 -6.05 -13.98
CA PRO A 31 -10.50 -5.66 -13.48
C PRO A 31 -10.51 -5.30 -11.99
N MET A 32 -9.42 -5.54 -11.25
CA MET A 32 -9.31 -5.13 -9.85
C MET A 32 -8.99 -3.63 -9.72
N ILE A 33 -8.43 -2.99 -10.74
CA ILE A 33 -8.15 -1.55 -10.71
C ILE A 33 -9.39 -0.80 -11.18
N ASP A 34 -10.01 -0.05 -10.26
CA ASP A 34 -11.16 0.79 -10.57
C ASP A 34 -10.74 2.16 -11.11
N ALA A 35 -9.69 2.75 -10.54
CA ALA A 35 -9.17 4.05 -10.99
C ALA A 35 -7.70 4.24 -10.62
N VAL A 36 -6.99 5.01 -11.44
CA VAL A 36 -5.65 5.53 -11.14
C VAL A 36 -5.70 7.04 -11.23
N GLU A 37 -5.28 7.72 -10.16
CA GLU A 37 -5.18 9.18 -10.11
C GLU A 37 -3.75 9.58 -9.73
N LYS A 38 -3.22 10.61 -10.39
CA LYS A 38 -1.89 11.15 -10.07
C LYS A 38 -2.03 12.35 -9.15
N GLY A 39 -1.32 12.32 -8.03
CA GLY A 39 -1.32 13.42 -7.05
C GLY A 39 -0.68 14.68 -7.60
N GLU A 40 -1.19 15.83 -7.17
CA GLU A 40 -0.60 17.13 -7.50
C GLU A 40 0.76 17.27 -6.80
N ARG A 41 1.74 17.83 -7.52
CA ARG A 41 3.02 18.21 -6.92
C ARG A 41 2.82 19.50 -6.14
N GLU A 42 2.78 19.41 -4.81
CA GLU A 42 2.83 20.63 -4.00
C GLU A 42 4.15 21.38 -4.24
N VAL A 43 4.07 22.71 -4.37
CA VAL A 43 5.24 23.56 -4.59
C VAL A 43 6.21 23.44 -3.42
N GLY A 44 7.36 22.81 -3.65
CA GLY A 44 8.39 22.54 -2.63
C GLY A 44 8.51 21.07 -2.23
N HIS A 45 7.52 20.23 -2.53
CA HIS A 45 7.59 18.78 -2.37
C HIS A 45 7.89 18.12 -3.72
N GLN A 46 9.05 17.46 -3.85
CA GLN A 46 9.43 16.71 -5.05
C GLN A 46 8.79 15.31 -5.13
N GLN A 47 7.84 15.02 -4.24
CA GLN A 47 7.30 13.69 -4.07
C GLN A 47 6.31 13.38 -5.21
N ARG A 48 6.52 12.24 -5.86
CA ARG A 48 5.62 11.75 -6.92
C ARG A 48 4.65 10.79 -6.27
N LEU A 49 3.36 10.98 -6.51
CA LEU A 49 2.29 10.28 -5.80
C LEU A 49 1.25 9.77 -6.80
N TRP A 50 0.82 8.53 -6.60
CA TRP A 50 -0.29 7.91 -7.30
C TRP A 50 -1.28 7.35 -6.27
N TYR A 51 -2.56 7.45 -6.60
CA TYR A 51 -3.67 6.84 -5.90
C TYR A 51 -4.24 5.76 -6.81
N VAL A 52 -4.03 4.50 -6.46
CA VAL A 52 -4.54 3.33 -7.20
C VAL A 52 -5.72 2.77 -6.44
N ARG A 53 -6.94 3.04 -6.93
CA ARG A 53 -8.18 2.55 -6.34
C ARG A 53 -8.45 1.12 -6.81
N LEU A 54 -8.61 0.22 -5.86
CA LEU A 54 -8.73 -1.21 -6.04
C LEU A 54 -10.07 -1.72 -5.51
N LEU A 55 -10.61 -2.72 -6.21
CA LEU A 55 -11.79 -3.48 -5.81
C LEU A 55 -11.34 -4.75 -5.09
N GLY A 56 -11.89 -5.00 -3.90
CA GLY A 56 -11.64 -6.20 -3.11
C GLY A 56 -12.91 -7.05 -2.92
N GLU A 57 -12.75 -8.26 -2.39
CA GLU A 57 -13.86 -9.14 -2.02
C GLU A 57 -14.22 -8.97 -0.54
N GLU A 58 -13.21 -8.83 0.32
CA GLU A 58 -13.35 -8.63 1.75
C GLU A 58 -13.38 -7.14 2.11
N LYS A 59 -12.57 -6.32 1.43
CA LYS A 59 -12.63 -4.85 1.53
C LYS A 59 -13.08 -4.27 0.19
N ASP A 60 -14.38 -3.98 0.07
CA ASP A 60 -15.05 -3.59 -1.19
C ASP A 60 -14.23 -2.64 -2.08
N VAL A 61 -13.79 -1.50 -1.52
CA VAL A 61 -12.98 -0.51 -2.24
C VAL A 61 -11.91 0.05 -1.30
N TRP A 62 -10.69 0.18 -1.81
CA TRP A 62 -9.57 0.76 -1.08
C TRP A 62 -8.54 1.38 -2.02
N THR A 63 -7.68 2.25 -1.48
CA THR A 63 -6.70 2.99 -2.27
C THR A 63 -5.30 2.62 -1.83
N ALA A 64 -4.46 2.19 -2.78
CA ALA A 64 -3.03 2.10 -2.59
C ALA A 64 -2.38 3.46 -2.93
N TYR A 65 -1.59 3.98 -2.00
CA TYR A 65 -0.82 5.20 -2.12
C TYR A 65 0.59 4.82 -2.51
N TRP A 66 0.99 5.20 -3.71
CA TRP A 66 2.30 4.88 -4.28
C TRP A 66 3.12 6.15 -4.35
N THR A 67 4.30 6.13 -3.74
CA THR A 67 5.05 7.34 -3.47
C THR A 67 6.53 7.15 -3.79
N ILE A 68 7.10 8.04 -4.60
CA ILE A 68 8.55 8.08 -4.85
C ILE A 68 9.16 9.30 -4.18
N ASN A 69 10.23 9.05 -3.43
CA ASN A 69 11.18 10.07 -3.00
C ASN A 69 12.54 9.88 -3.71
N GLN A 70 13.60 10.52 -3.25
CA GLN A 70 14.92 10.46 -3.90
C GLN A 70 15.60 9.07 -3.87
N ARG A 71 15.10 8.10 -3.09
CA ARG A 71 15.76 6.80 -2.88
C ARG A 71 14.82 5.61 -2.81
N MET A 72 13.60 5.81 -2.34
CA MET A 72 12.64 4.76 -2.04
C MET A 72 11.36 4.96 -2.83
N PHE A 73 10.85 3.86 -3.34
CA PHE A 73 9.46 3.69 -3.74
C PHE A 73 8.72 3.09 -2.54
N ARG A 74 7.81 3.87 -1.95
CA ARG A 74 6.95 3.46 -0.84
C ARG A 74 5.55 3.20 -1.38
N PHE A 75 4.91 2.17 -0.87
CA PHE A 75 3.54 1.82 -1.18
C PHE A 75 2.82 1.48 0.11
N GLU A 76 1.63 2.02 0.29
CA GLU A 76 0.84 1.80 1.49
C GLU A 76 -0.66 1.91 1.26
N THR A 77 -1.45 1.40 2.19
CA THR A 77 -2.89 1.58 2.20
C THR A 77 -3.43 1.62 3.60
N PHE A 78 -4.50 2.41 3.79
CA PHE A 78 -5.32 2.36 4.99
C PHE A 78 -6.16 1.09 5.00
N VAL A 79 -5.95 0.24 6.01
CA VAL A 79 -6.70 -1.01 6.18
C VAL A 79 -7.99 -0.72 6.94
N MET A 80 -7.88 -0.18 8.16
CA MET A 80 -9.01 0.11 9.06
C MET A 80 -8.61 1.06 10.20
N PRO A 81 -9.57 1.73 10.86
CA PRO A 81 -9.26 2.55 12.04
C PRO A 81 -8.84 1.66 13.22
N ALA A 82 -8.41 2.32 14.31
CA ALA A 82 -8.11 1.65 15.58
C ALA A 82 -9.29 0.76 16.04
N PRO A 83 -9.01 -0.39 16.69
CA PRO A 83 -10.06 -1.27 17.19
C PRO A 83 -10.92 -0.57 18.25
N GLU A 84 -12.23 -0.77 18.19
CA GLU A 84 -13.18 -0.33 19.23
C GLU A 84 -13.27 -1.34 20.39
N GLU A 85 -12.92 -2.60 20.11
CA GLU A 85 -13.07 -3.75 21.00
C GLU A 85 -11.83 -4.65 20.94
N ASN A 86 -11.59 -5.43 22.01
CA ASN A 86 -10.56 -6.47 22.05
C ASN A 86 -9.15 -6.02 21.63
N GLU A 87 -8.76 -4.79 21.97
CA GLU A 87 -7.53 -4.12 21.52
C GLU A 87 -6.27 -4.98 21.65
N GLN A 88 -6.05 -5.62 22.80
CA GLN A 88 -4.89 -6.50 23.01
C GLN A 88 -4.87 -7.68 22.03
N VAL A 89 -6.01 -8.37 21.87
CA VAL A 89 -6.14 -9.52 20.96
C VAL A 89 -6.01 -9.07 19.51
N PHE A 90 -6.53 -7.88 19.19
CA PHE A 90 -6.42 -7.28 17.88
C PHE A 90 -4.96 -7.03 17.49
N TYR A 91 -4.19 -6.31 18.32
CA TYR A 91 -2.79 -6.04 17.99
C TYR A 91 -1.90 -7.28 18.04
N GLU A 92 -2.15 -8.23 18.95
CA GLU A 92 -1.48 -9.52 18.96
C GLU A 92 -1.72 -10.27 17.64
N HIS A 93 -2.97 -10.28 17.14
CA HIS A 93 -3.31 -10.88 15.86
C HIS A 93 -2.53 -10.24 14.69
N LEU A 94 -2.47 -8.90 14.63
CA LEU A 94 -1.74 -8.20 13.56
C LEU A 94 -0.23 -8.48 13.62
N LEU A 95 0.36 -8.47 14.82
CA LEU A 95 1.78 -8.79 15.01
C LEU A 95 2.11 -10.23 14.58
N LEU A 96 1.23 -11.20 14.86
CA LEU A 96 1.40 -12.56 14.39
C LEU A 96 1.31 -12.64 12.86
N ARG A 97 0.38 -11.90 12.24
CA ARG A 97 0.23 -11.86 10.78
C ARG A 97 1.44 -11.28 10.06
N ASN A 98 2.14 -10.32 10.66
CA ASN A 98 3.37 -9.76 10.09
C ASN A 98 4.43 -10.82 9.74
N ARG A 99 4.43 -11.99 10.39
CA ARG A 99 5.37 -13.09 10.06
C ARG A 99 5.11 -13.74 8.70
N GLU A 100 3.90 -13.55 8.15
CA GLU A 100 3.47 -14.14 6.89
C GLU A 100 3.51 -13.13 5.72
N LEU A 101 3.79 -11.86 6.01
CA LEU A 101 3.85 -10.79 5.02
C LEU A 101 5.30 -10.62 4.56
N THR A 102 5.52 -10.63 3.24
CA THR A 102 6.86 -10.46 2.67
C THR A 102 6.94 -9.13 1.93
N GLY A 103 7.90 -8.30 2.33
CA GLY A 103 8.11 -6.97 1.74
C GLY A 103 7.09 -5.90 2.16
N MET A 104 6.17 -6.26 3.07
CA MET A 104 5.17 -5.35 3.66
C MET A 104 4.96 -5.69 5.12
N ASN A 105 4.49 -4.70 5.88
CA ASN A 105 4.16 -4.83 7.28
C ASN A 105 2.81 -4.13 7.57
N LEU A 106 2.10 -4.68 8.54
CA LEU A 106 1.03 -4.01 9.24
C LEU A 106 1.65 -3.02 10.23
N GLU A 107 1.34 -1.75 10.05
CA GLU A 107 1.86 -0.61 10.78
C GLU A 107 0.73 0.13 11.51
N ILE A 108 1.06 0.73 12.65
CA ILE A 108 0.16 1.64 13.37
C ILE A 108 0.53 3.05 12.96
N GLY A 109 -0.42 3.76 12.36
CA GLY A 109 -0.30 5.16 11.97
C GLY A 109 -0.97 6.10 12.97
N ASP A 110 -1.27 7.31 12.50
CA ASP A 110 -1.98 8.32 13.28
C ASP A 110 -3.36 7.81 13.74
N GLU A 111 -3.79 8.28 14.92
CA GLU A 111 -5.02 7.83 15.59
C GLU A 111 -5.08 6.31 15.81
N HIS A 112 -3.92 5.64 15.82
CA HIS A 112 -3.78 4.18 15.90
C HIS A 112 -4.46 3.43 14.74
N ALA A 113 -4.69 4.09 13.61
CA ALA A 113 -5.17 3.44 12.40
C ALA A 113 -4.16 2.40 11.89
N ILE A 114 -4.68 1.36 11.25
CA ILE A 114 -3.87 0.28 10.71
C ILE A 114 -3.59 0.51 9.24
N PHE A 115 -2.32 0.47 8.88
CA PHE A 115 -1.84 0.54 7.51
C PHE A 115 -1.17 -0.77 7.12
N LEU A 116 -1.25 -1.13 5.85
CA LEU A 116 -0.35 -2.08 5.23
C LEU A 116 0.63 -1.27 4.39
N ALA A 117 1.91 -1.34 4.70
CA ALA A 117 2.93 -0.54 4.02
C ALA A 117 4.18 -1.36 3.71
N GLY A 118 4.91 -0.92 2.70
CA GLY A 118 6.21 -1.44 2.35
C GLY A 118 7.00 -0.44 1.50
N SER A 119 8.27 -0.77 1.27
CA SER A 119 9.09 0.04 0.38
C SER A 119 10.20 -0.78 -0.25
N LEU A 120 10.68 -0.31 -1.40
CA LEU A 120 11.87 -0.85 -2.06
C LEU A 120 12.74 0.29 -2.62
N PRO A 121 14.07 0.08 -2.73
CA PRO A 121 14.94 1.06 -3.35
C PRO A 121 14.50 1.33 -4.79
N ILE A 122 14.51 2.58 -5.23
CA ILE A 122 14.10 2.96 -6.60
C ILE A 122 14.86 2.18 -7.69
N ALA A 123 16.11 1.79 -7.43
CA ALA A 123 16.92 0.99 -8.35
C ALA A 123 16.41 -0.45 -8.54
N ALA A 124 15.58 -0.95 -7.64
CA ALA A 124 14.94 -2.25 -7.75
C ALA A 124 13.58 -2.18 -8.46
N VAL A 125 13.01 -0.98 -8.68
CA VAL A 125 11.70 -0.85 -9.32
C VAL A 125 11.80 -1.29 -10.77
N ASN A 126 10.96 -2.24 -11.13
CA ASN A 126 10.72 -2.71 -12.49
C ASN A 126 9.30 -3.27 -12.57
N ASP A 127 8.80 -3.55 -13.77
CA ASP A 127 7.42 -3.96 -13.99
C ASP A 127 7.03 -5.23 -13.21
N ALA A 128 7.96 -6.18 -13.04
CA ALA A 128 7.72 -7.39 -12.26
C ALA A 128 7.63 -7.09 -10.75
N GLU A 129 8.41 -6.12 -10.25
CA GLU A 129 8.27 -5.67 -8.86
C GLU A 129 6.99 -4.85 -8.65
N LEU A 130 6.54 -4.06 -9.64
CA LEU A 130 5.26 -3.33 -9.58
C LEU A 130 4.07 -4.30 -9.51
N ASP A 131 4.06 -5.32 -10.37
CA ASP A 131 3.08 -6.41 -10.35
C ASP A 131 3.08 -7.14 -9.00
N ARG A 132 4.27 -7.55 -8.53
CA ARG A 132 4.42 -8.20 -7.23
C ARG A 132 3.89 -7.34 -6.09
N VAL A 133 4.18 -6.04 -6.10
CA VAL A 133 3.70 -5.09 -5.08
C VAL A 133 2.17 -5.00 -5.12
N LEU A 134 1.58 -4.71 -6.28
CA LEU A 134 0.12 -4.55 -6.39
C LEU A 134 -0.62 -5.84 -5.97
N GLY A 135 -0.20 -6.98 -6.52
CA GLY A 135 -0.80 -8.28 -6.21
C GLY A 135 -0.62 -8.68 -4.73
N SER A 136 0.54 -8.38 -4.14
CA SER A 136 0.76 -8.65 -2.71
C SER A 136 -0.08 -7.74 -1.82
N MET A 137 -0.19 -6.44 -2.14
CA MET A 137 -1.04 -5.52 -1.38
C MET A 137 -2.47 -6.01 -1.38
N TRP A 138 -3.01 -6.39 -2.55
CA TRP A 138 -4.35 -6.92 -2.68
C TRP A 138 -4.55 -8.18 -1.85
N ALA A 139 -3.70 -9.20 -2.06
CA ALA A 139 -3.82 -10.47 -1.33
C ALA A 139 -3.70 -10.29 0.20
N TYR A 140 -2.85 -9.37 0.66
CA TYR A 140 -2.65 -9.12 2.08
C TYR A 140 -3.80 -8.33 2.71
N VAL A 141 -4.37 -7.33 2.01
CA VAL A 141 -5.58 -6.63 2.45
C VAL A 141 -6.72 -7.63 2.61
N GLU A 142 -6.99 -8.45 1.60
CA GLU A 142 -8.06 -9.45 1.63
C GLU A 142 -7.90 -10.43 2.79
N LYS A 143 -6.67 -10.91 3.00
CA LYS A 143 -6.36 -11.86 4.07
C LYS A 143 -6.49 -11.27 5.48
N VAL A 144 -6.12 -10.00 5.66
CA VAL A 144 -6.04 -9.37 7.00
C VAL A 144 -7.36 -8.71 7.38
N PHE A 145 -8.05 -8.08 6.44
CA PHE A 145 -9.13 -7.15 6.72
C PHE A 145 -10.25 -7.79 7.54
N ARG A 146 -10.90 -8.85 7.04
CA ARG A 146 -12.09 -9.39 7.72
C ARG A 146 -11.79 -10.06 9.07
N PRO A 147 -10.71 -10.86 9.25
CA PRO A 147 -10.35 -11.37 10.56
C PRO A 147 -10.07 -10.27 11.59
N ALA A 148 -9.31 -9.23 11.21
CA ALA A 148 -9.04 -8.10 12.08
C ALA A 148 -10.34 -7.34 12.44
N LEU A 149 -11.21 -7.13 11.45
CA LEU A 149 -12.49 -6.44 11.63
C LEU A 149 -13.40 -7.18 12.62
N ARG A 150 -13.44 -8.52 12.57
CA ARG A 150 -14.20 -9.36 13.51
C ARG A 150 -13.69 -9.30 14.95
N ILE A 151 -12.39 -9.06 15.13
CA ILE A 151 -11.79 -8.93 16.46
C ILE A 151 -12.03 -7.52 17.00
N GLY A 152 -11.65 -6.50 16.22
CA GLY A 152 -11.62 -5.10 16.63
C GLY A 152 -13.00 -4.42 16.70
N PHE A 153 -14.02 -5.01 16.06
CA PHE A 153 -15.37 -4.44 15.94
C PHE A 153 -16.43 -5.55 16.10
N ALA A 154 -16.19 -6.47 17.03
CA ALA A 154 -16.96 -7.70 17.20
C ALA A 154 -18.48 -7.46 17.30
N SER A 155 -18.90 -6.39 17.98
CA SER A 155 -20.31 -6.02 18.15
C SER A 155 -21.06 -5.78 16.83
N ARG A 156 -20.35 -5.42 15.75
CA ARG A 156 -20.93 -5.22 14.41
C ARG A 156 -21.36 -6.52 13.73
N PHE A 157 -20.91 -7.68 14.24
CA PHE A 157 -21.19 -9.00 13.68
C PHE A 157 -22.14 -9.85 14.54
N SER A 158 -22.47 -9.40 15.74
CA SER A 158 -23.47 -10.04 16.60
C SER A 158 -24.88 -9.54 16.24
N ARG A 159 -25.51 -10.21 15.27
CA ARG A 159 -26.96 -10.21 15.04
C ARG A 159 -27.46 -11.62 14.84
#